data_AF-U7QFB9-F1
#
_entry.id   AF-U7QFB9-F1
#
_cell.length_a   1.000
_cell.length_b   1.000
_cell.length_c   1.000
_cell.angle_alpha   90.00
_cell.angle_beta   90.00
_cell.angle_gamma   90.00
#
_symmetry.space_group_name_H-M   'P 1'
#
loop_
_entity.id
_entity.type
_entity.pdbx_description
1 polymer ?
#
loop_
_entity_poly.entity_id
_entity_poly.type
_entity_poly.pdbx_seq_one_letter_code
_entity_poly.pdbx_strand_id
1 'polypeptide(L)'
;MSLYGTLLKLKDGQKLRTILQTPLEASPWSVGQFLDTPTGRVLLTRIGKVLKTDKNENGYAALRIAIGQASAHPEGLTILRILEEFPGESIRVDLDFSLELLEDILQILVEDELVIQSVEQQAQQAQINENYTFNLPDPRTQGLIPWTEEELTFRNPNRDQPSPLRLYLPQVKKSVPLIVISHGLGSDPQTFSYIAEHLASHGFAVAVPEHIDTSANTFARFFEGFERPPNPSVFANR
;
A
#
# COMPACT_ATOMS: atom_id res chain seq x y z
N MET A 1 -3.63 -12.77 -7.23
CA MET A 1 -4.75 -13.11 -8.15
C MET A 1 -6.12 -12.80 -7.52
N SER A 2 -6.61 -11.54 -7.47
CA SER A 2 -7.94 -11.29 -6.88
C SER A 2 -8.79 -10.17 -7.51
N LEU A 3 -8.23 -9.15 -8.17
CA LEU A 3 -9.04 -8.09 -8.81
C LEU A 3 -9.20 -8.26 -10.33
N TYR A 4 -8.13 -8.72 -10.98
CA TYR A 4 -8.00 -8.82 -12.44
C TYR A 4 -8.99 -9.78 -13.11
N GLY A 5 -9.22 -10.96 -12.50
CA GLY A 5 -10.12 -11.98 -13.04
C GLY A 5 -11.61 -11.62 -12.91
N THR A 6 -11.95 -10.65 -12.06
CA THR A 6 -13.33 -10.34 -11.71
C THR A 6 -13.91 -9.23 -12.60
N LEU A 7 -13.11 -8.24 -12.99
CA LEU A 7 -13.57 -7.10 -13.79
C LEU A 7 -13.64 -7.39 -15.30
N LEU A 8 -12.70 -8.18 -15.85
CA LEU A 8 -12.64 -8.48 -17.29
C LEU A 8 -13.40 -9.75 -17.71
N LYS A 9 -13.95 -10.52 -16.75
CA LYS A 9 -14.86 -11.66 -17.00
C LYS A 9 -16.27 -11.42 -16.46
N LEU A 10 -16.78 -10.20 -16.55
CA LEU A 10 -18.19 -9.92 -16.28
C LEU A 10 -19.10 -10.41 -17.43
N LYS A 11 -18.96 -11.67 -17.83
CA LYS A 11 -20.07 -12.41 -18.48
C LYS A 11 -21.14 -12.81 -17.46
N ASP A 12 -20.84 -12.66 -16.17
CA ASP A 12 -21.67 -13.05 -15.04
C ASP A 12 -22.25 -11.79 -14.36
N GLY A 13 -23.47 -11.43 -14.75
CA GLY A 13 -24.18 -10.26 -14.22
C GLY A 13 -24.42 -10.31 -12.72
N GLN A 14 -24.40 -11.50 -12.11
CA GLN A 14 -24.57 -11.64 -10.66
C GLN A 14 -23.32 -11.15 -9.92
N LYS A 15 -22.12 -11.47 -10.41
CA LYS A 15 -20.86 -10.99 -9.83
C LYS A 15 -20.72 -9.48 -9.93
N LEU A 16 -21.08 -8.89 -11.08
CA LEU A 16 -21.09 -7.44 -11.23
C LEU A 16 -22.03 -6.79 -10.21
N ARG A 17 -23.26 -7.31 -10.10
CA ARG A 17 -24.24 -6.80 -9.14
C ARG A 17 -23.70 -6.86 -7.71
N THR A 18 -23.09 -7.98 -7.32
CA THR A 18 -22.46 -8.11 -5.99
C THR A 18 -21.39 -7.05 -5.75
N ILE A 19 -20.49 -6.83 -6.71
CA ILE A 19 -19.42 -5.81 -6.58
C ILE A 19 -20.01 -4.41 -6.46
N LEU A 20 -21.00 -4.08 -7.29
CA LEU A 20 -21.63 -2.76 -7.27
C LEU A 20 -22.34 -2.47 -5.96
N GLN A 21 -22.86 -3.50 -5.28
CA GLN A 21 -23.65 -3.39 -4.06
C GLN A 21 -22.86 -3.64 -2.77
N THR A 22 -21.61 -4.10 -2.86
CA THR A 22 -20.78 -4.37 -1.69
C THR A 22 -20.35 -3.04 -1.06
N PRO A 23 -20.67 -2.76 0.21
CA PRO A 23 -20.22 -1.55 0.89
C PRO A 23 -18.70 -1.54 1.05
N LEU A 24 -18.10 -0.39 0.78
CA LEU A 24 -16.72 -0.10 1.12
C LEU A 24 -16.64 0.24 2.61
N GLU A 25 -15.70 -0.38 3.31
CA GLU A 25 -15.46 -0.14 4.73
C GLU A 25 -14.77 1.22 4.93
N ALA A 26 -15.55 2.29 5.02
CA ALA A 26 -15.08 3.63 5.35
C ALA A 26 -16.20 4.46 5.98
N SER A 27 -15.89 5.22 7.04
CA SER A 27 -16.86 6.11 7.66
C SER A 27 -17.16 7.33 6.75
N PRO A 28 -18.36 7.94 6.85
CA PRO A 28 -18.70 9.14 6.08
C PRO A 28 -17.72 10.29 6.31
N TRP A 29 -17.26 10.45 7.56
CA TRP A 29 -16.29 11.49 7.91
C TRP A 29 -14.93 11.22 7.26
N SER A 30 -14.45 9.97 7.28
CA SER A 30 -13.18 9.56 6.66
C SER A 30 -13.19 9.78 5.15
N VAL A 31 -14.32 9.46 4.52
CA VAL A 31 -14.54 9.73 3.10
C VAL A 31 -14.42 11.24 2.85
N GLY A 32 -15.14 12.07 3.61
CA GLY A 32 -15.02 13.53 3.52
C GLY A 32 -13.58 14.02 3.65
N GLN A 33 -12.85 13.55 4.66
CA GLN A 33 -11.44 13.90 4.84
C GLN A 33 -10.57 13.47 3.66
N PHE A 34 -10.77 12.25 3.13
CA PHE A 34 -10.03 11.75 1.97
C PHE A 34 -10.22 12.63 0.74
N LEU A 35 -11.46 13.01 0.45
CA LEU A 35 -11.84 13.82 -0.71
C LEU A 35 -11.18 15.21 -0.70
N ASP A 36 -10.80 15.70 0.48
CA ASP A 36 -10.13 16.99 0.67
C ASP A 36 -8.60 16.91 0.57
N THR A 37 -8.03 15.71 0.51
CA THR A 37 -6.57 15.52 0.38
C THR A 37 -6.08 15.77 -1.06
N PRO A 38 -4.79 16.14 -1.25
CA PRO A 38 -4.15 16.14 -2.57
C PRO A 38 -4.23 14.78 -3.28
N THR A 39 -4.06 13.69 -2.53
CA THR A 39 -4.17 12.31 -3.05
C THR A 39 -5.57 12.02 -3.57
N GLY A 40 -6.61 12.35 -2.79
CA GLY A 40 -8.00 12.23 -3.20
C GLY A 40 -8.30 13.04 -4.46
N ARG A 41 -7.78 14.27 -4.54
CA ARG A 41 -7.90 15.10 -5.75
C ARG A 41 -7.28 14.43 -6.97
N VAL A 42 -6.04 13.95 -6.86
CA VAL A 42 -5.33 13.30 -7.98
C VAL A 42 -6.08 12.04 -8.42
N LEU A 43 -6.47 11.19 -7.46
CA LEU A 43 -7.19 9.96 -7.74
C LEU A 43 -8.51 10.23 -8.46
N LEU A 44 -9.35 11.11 -7.90
CA LEU A 44 -10.63 11.45 -8.51
C LEU A 44 -10.48 12.17 -9.85
N THR A 45 -9.41 12.94 -10.06
CA THR A 45 -9.13 13.54 -11.37
C THR A 45 -8.80 12.48 -12.41
N ARG A 46 -8.03 11.44 -12.05
CA ARG A 46 -7.70 10.32 -12.94
C ARG A 46 -8.94 9.48 -13.26
N ILE A 47 -9.76 9.16 -12.25
CA ILE A 47 -11.05 8.47 -12.46
C ILE A 47 -11.99 9.34 -13.28
N GLY A 48 -12.01 10.66 -13.05
CA GLY A 48 -12.84 11.61 -13.80
C GLY A 48 -12.45 11.76 -15.27
N LYS A 49 -11.28 11.26 -15.69
CA LYS A 49 -10.96 11.13 -17.13
C LYS A 49 -11.72 9.97 -17.77
N VAL A 50 -11.97 8.90 -17.01
CA VAL A 50 -12.80 7.74 -17.42
C VAL A 50 -14.27 8.08 -17.30
N LEU A 51 -14.72 8.50 -16.12
CA LEU A 51 -16.12 8.84 -15.84
C LEU A 51 -16.30 10.35 -16.01
N LYS A 52 -16.90 10.75 -17.13
CA LYS A 52 -17.14 12.15 -17.52
C LYS A 52 -18.59 12.56 -17.30
N THR A 53 -18.80 13.86 -17.18
CA THR A 53 -20.15 14.44 -17.11
C THR A 53 -20.89 14.31 -18.44
N ASP A 54 -22.20 14.59 -18.43
CA ASP A 54 -23.06 14.73 -19.62
C ASP A 54 -22.46 15.68 -20.67
N LYS A 55 -21.76 16.73 -20.22
CA LYS A 55 -21.04 17.72 -21.04
C LYS A 55 -19.64 17.27 -21.50
N ASN A 56 -19.27 16.01 -21.26
CA ASN A 56 -17.96 15.45 -21.60
C ASN A 56 -16.78 16.12 -20.86
N GLU A 57 -17.04 16.70 -19.69
CA GLU A 57 -16.01 17.28 -18.82
C GLU A 57 -15.46 16.22 -17.88
N ASN A 58 -14.26 16.46 -17.33
CA ASN A 58 -13.68 15.55 -16.34
C ASN A 58 -14.62 15.43 -15.12
N GLY A 59 -14.98 14.19 -14.75
CA GLY A 59 -15.93 13.93 -13.68
C GLY A 59 -15.41 14.17 -12.27
N TYR A 60 -14.21 14.71 -12.05
CA TYR A 60 -13.64 14.98 -10.71
C TYR A 60 -14.65 15.62 -9.74
N ALA A 61 -15.26 16.73 -10.16
CA ALA A 61 -16.20 17.46 -9.30
C ALA A 61 -17.46 16.65 -9.04
N ALA A 62 -17.98 15.98 -10.07
CA ALA A 62 -19.15 15.12 -9.99
C ALA A 62 -18.93 13.91 -9.08
N LEU A 63 -17.80 13.22 -9.23
CA LEU A 63 -17.37 12.11 -8.38
C LEU A 63 -17.20 12.54 -6.93
N ARG A 64 -16.61 13.71 -6.67
CA ARG A 64 -16.46 14.22 -5.31
C ARG A 64 -17.81 14.42 -4.63
N ILE A 65 -18.79 14.98 -5.34
CA ILE A 65 -20.16 15.15 -4.83
C ILE A 65 -20.79 13.77 -4.61
N ALA A 66 -20.76 12.91 -5.61
CA ALA A 66 -21.40 11.61 -5.60
C ALA A 66 -20.88 10.71 -4.48
N ILE A 67 -19.56 10.63 -4.31
CA ILE A 67 -18.92 9.86 -3.24
C ILE A 67 -19.27 10.44 -1.86
N GLY A 68 -19.28 11.77 -1.73
CA GLY A 68 -19.70 12.45 -0.50
C GLY A 68 -21.15 12.09 -0.12
N GLN A 69 -22.09 12.22 -1.06
CA GLN A 69 -23.51 11.88 -0.84
C GLN A 69 -23.70 10.39 -0.60
N ALA A 70 -23.09 9.54 -1.41
CA ALA A 70 -23.17 8.09 -1.27
C ALA A 70 -22.63 7.61 0.09
N SER A 71 -21.60 8.26 0.62
CA SER A 71 -21.07 7.91 1.94
C SER A 71 -22.00 8.24 3.10
N ALA A 72 -22.94 9.18 2.92
CA ALA A 72 -23.90 9.56 3.95
C ALA A 72 -25.14 8.64 3.99
N HIS A 73 -25.27 7.69 3.06
CA HIS A 73 -26.38 6.75 3.05
C HIS A 73 -26.28 5.71 4.18
N PRO A 74 -27.41 5.29 4.78
CA PRO A 74 -27.42 4.27 5.84
C PRO A 74 -26.85 2.91 5.42
N GLU A 75 -26.92 2.57 4.14
CA GLU A 75 -26.40 1.31 3.56
C GLU A 75 -24.88 1.33 3.32
N GLY A 76 -24.23 2.49 3.55
CA GLY A 76 -22.79 2.68 3.34
C GLY A 76 -22.41 3.03 1.90
N LEU A 77 -21.11 3.26 1.70
CA LEU A 77 -20.56 3.68 0.42
C LEU A 77 -20.46 2.49 -0.55
N THR A 78 -21.34 2.42 -1.54
CA THR A 78 -21.28 1.39 -2.60
C THR A 78 -20.98 2.04 -3.96
N ILE A 79 -20.41 1.28 -4.90
CA ILE A 79 -20.17 1.77 -6.26
C ILE A 79 -21.51 2.11 -6.94
N LEU A 80 -22.55 1.28 -6.73
CA LEU A 80 -23.89 1.55 -7.24
C LEU A 80 -24.39 2.92 -6.76
N ARG A 81 -24.26 3.20 -5.47
CA ARG A 81 -24.72 4.48 -4.90
C ARG A 81 -23.91 5.66 -5.44
N ILE A 82 -22.60 5.51 -5.65
CA ILE A 82 -21.78 6.54 -6.29
C ILE A 82 -22.31 6.85 -7.70
N LEU A 83 -22.73 5.82 -8.46
CA LEU A 83 -23.30 6.03 -9.79
C LEU A 83 -24.69 6.68 -9.74
N GLU A 84 -25.52 6.32 -8.75
CA GLU A 84 -26.85 6.92 -8.55
C GLU A 84 -26.80 8.38 -8.09
N GLU A 85 -25.82 8.73 -7.24
CA GLU A 85 -25.60 10.09 -6.74
C GLU A 85 -24.72 10.93 -7.69
N PHE A 86 -24.30 10.37 -8.82
CA PHE A 86 -23.51 11.09 -9.81
C PHE A 86 -24.35 12.20 -10.44
N PRO A 87 -23.96 13.48 -10.31
CA PRO A 87 -24.80 14.58 -10.79
C PRO A 87 -24.87 14.60 -12.32
N GLY A 88 -26.08 14.77 -12.84
CA GLY A 88 -26.39 14.87 -14.28
C GLY A 88 -27.40 13.82 -14.73
N GLU A 89 -27.88 13.94 -15.96
CA GLU A 89 -28.83 12.97 -16.54
C GLU A 89 -28.13 11.71 -17.06
N SER A 90 -26.82 11.79 -17.33
CA SER A 90 -26.02 10.68 -17.84
C SER A 90 -24.57 10.78 -17.41
N ILE A 91 -23.92 9.62 -17.30
CA ILE A 91 -22.47 9.49 -17.10
C ILE A 91 -21.88 9.04 -18.44
N ARG A 92 -20.86 9.74 -18.91
CA ARG A 92 -20.12 9.36 -20.12
C ARG A 92 -18.88 8.58 -19.72
N VAL A 93 -18.59 7.51 -20.44
CA VAL A 93 -17.37 6.71 -20.22
C VAL A 93 -16.41 6.95 -21.40
N ASP A 94 -15.23 7.46 -21.11
CA ASP A 94 -14.15 7.60 -22.09
C ASP A 94 -13.47 6.24 -22.28
N LEU A 95 -13.86 5.53 -23.33
CA LEU A 95 -13.34 4.20 -23.62
C LEU A 95 -11.86 4.23 -24.06
N ASP A 96 -11.44 5.25 -24.79
CA ASP A 96 -10.06 5.36 -25.27
C ASP A 96 -9.11 5.51 -24.08
N PHE A 97 -9.41 6.45 -23.16
CA PHE A 97 -8.63 6.61 -21.93
C PHE A 97 -8.78 5.41 -20.98
N SER A 98 -9.93 4.73 -20.99
CA SER A 98 -10.10 3.50 -20.21
C SER A 98 -9.19 2.37 -20.70
N LEU A 99 -9.02 2.24 -22.01
CA LEU A 99 -8.13 1.25 -22.62
C LEU A 99 -6.67 1.61 -22.36
N GLU A 100 -6.27 2.88 -22.49
CA GLU A 100 -4.94 3.36 -22.11
C GLU A 100 -4.63 3.06 -20.63
N LEU A 101 -5.56 3.36 -19.71
CA LEU A 101 -5.38 3.06 -18.30
C LEU A 101 -5.27 1.55 -18.03
N LEU A 102 -6.02 0.73 -18.77
CA LEU A 102 -5.89 -0.72 -18.69
C LEU A 102 -4.52 -1.17 -19.19
N GLU A 103 -4.07 -0.67 -20.35
CA GLU A 103 -2.74 -0.95 -20.89
C GLU A 103 -1.62 -0.56 -19.92
N ASP A 104 -1.68 0.61 -19.28
CA ASP A 104 -0.75 1.01 -18.21
C ASP A 104 -0.70 -0.02 -17.08
N ILE A 105 -1.87 -0.47 -16.60
CA ILE A 105 -1.97 -1.46 -15.52
C ILE A 105 -1.43 -2.83 -15.97
N LEU A 106 -1.72 -3.23 -17.21
CA LEU A 106 -1.19 -4.46 -17.79
C LEU A 106 0.32 -4.40 -17.95
N GLN A 107 0.84 -3.26 -18.38
CA GLN A 107 2.27 -3.06 -18.55
C GLN A 107 2.99 -3.22 -17.21
N ILE A 108 2.49 -2.63 -16.12
CA ILE A 108 3.07 -2.83 -14.78
C ILE A 108 3.11 -4.32 -14.40
N LEU A 109 2.03 -5.06 -14.66
CA LEU A 109 1.94 -6.49 -14.33
C LEU A 109 2.84 -7.37 -15.22
N VAL A 110 2.93 -7.05 -16.50
CA VAL A 110 3.79 -7.76 -17.46
C VAL A 110 5.26 -7.41 -17.22
N GLU A 111 5.57 -6.15 -16.90
CA GLU A 111 6.89 -5.72 -16.49
C GLU A 111 7.36 -6.47 -15.24
N ASP A 112 6.49 -6.70 -14.25
CA ASP A 112 6.83 -7.53 -13.08
C ASP A 112 7.29 -8.95 -13.49
N GLU A 113 6.53 -9.63 -14.36
CA GLU A 113 6.91 -10.97 -14.84
C GLU A 113 8.18 -10.95 -15.71
N LEU A 114 8.31 -9.97 -16.60
CA LEU A 114 9.49 -9.82 -17.45
C LEU A 114 10.74 -9.46 -16.65
N VAL A 115 10.61 -8.65 -15.60
CA VAL A 115 11.70 -8.33 -14.68
C VAL A 115 12.12 -9.59 -13.93
N ILE A 116 11.18 -10.34 -13.34
CA ILE A 116 11.48 -11.62 -12.67
C ILE A 116 12.17 -12.58 -13.65
N GLN A 117 11.62 -12.77 -14.84
CA GLN A 117 12.22 -13.64 -15.88
C GLN A 117 13.59 -13.13 -16.31
N SER A 118 13.78 -11.82 -16.45
CA SER A 118 15.07 -11.23 -16.83
C SER A 118 16.12 -11.42 -15.73
N VAL A 119 15.73 -11.32 -14.45
CA VAL A 119 16.59 -11.56 -13.30
C VAL A 119 16.95 -13.05 -13.22
N GLU A 120 15.99 -13.96 -13.44
CA GLU A 120 16.24 -15.40 -13.50
C GLU A 120 17.17 -15.76 -14.65
N GLN A 121 16.95 -15.21 -15.85
CA GLN A 121 17.83 -15.42 -17.00
C GLN A 121 19.23 -14.86 -16.74
N GLN A 122 19.36 -13.67 -16.14
CA GLN A 122 20.65 -13.11 -15.75
C GLN A 122 21.34 -13.98 -14.70
N ALA A 123 20.60 -14.50 -13.70
CA ALA A 123 21.16 -15.41 -12.71
C ALA A 123 21.65 -16.74 -13.32
N GLN A 124 20.94 -17.26 -14.33
CA GLN A 124 21.33 -18.47 -15.05
C GLN A 124 22.50 -18.24 -16.02
N GLN A 125 22.58 -17.05 -16.63
CA GLN A 125 23.64 -16.68 -17.58
C GLN A 125 24.87 -16.08 -16.90
N ALA A 126 24.77 -15.72 -15.62
CA ALA A 126 25.90 -15.27 -14.82
C ALA A 126 26.95 -16.38 -14.81
N GLN A 127 28.02 -16.19 -15.59
CA GLN A 127 29.22 -17.02 -15.50
C GLN A 127 29.81 -16.84 -14.11
N ILE A 128 29.63 -17.85 -13.27
CA ILE A 128 30.32 -17.92 -11.98
C ILE A 128 31.82 -18.05 -12.32
N ASN A 129 32.59 -17.00 -12.06
CA ASN A 129 34.05 -17.13 -12.02
C ASN A 129 34.37 -18.11 -10.88
N GLU A 130 34.61 -19.38 -11.22
CA GLU A 130 34.92 -20.46 -10.26
C GLU A 130 36.19 -20.21 -9.42
N ASN A 131 36.97 -19.16 -9.76
CA ASN A 131 38.17 -18.76 -9.04
C ASN A 131 37.90 -18.05 -7.69
N TYR A 132 36.64 -17.80 -7.32
CA TYR A 132 36.27 -17.30 -6.00
C TYR A 132 35.53 -18.38 -5.19
N THR A 133 36.25 -19.10 -4.33
CA THR A 133 35.64 -19.95 -3.30
C THR A 133 35.06 -19.08 -2.19
N PHE A 134 33.81 -18.67 -2.37
CA PHE A 134 33.01 -18.12 -1.29
C PHE A 134 32.50 -19.27 -0.42
N ASN A 135 33.19 -19.56 0.69
CA ASN A 135 32.63 -20.39 1.75
C ASN A 135 31.64 -19.55 2.56
N LEU A 136 30.56 -19.11 1.91
CA LEU A 136 29.48 -18.35 2.53
C LEU A 136 28.38 -19.32 2.98
N PRO A 137 27.80 -19.11 4.17
CA PRO A 137 26.60 -19.83 4.58
C PRO A 137 25.47 -19.62 3.57
N ASP A 138 24.58 -20.61 3.42
CA ASP A 138 23.37 -20.44 2.61
C ASP A 138 22.50 -19.32 3.21
N PRO A 139 22.29 -18.19 2.51
CA PRO A 139 21.57 -17.04 3.05
C PRO A 139 20.08 -17.32 3.27
N ARG A 140 19.57 -18.47 2.82
CA ARG A 140 18.19 -18.92 3.09
C ARG A 140 18.07 -19.62 4.44
N THR A 141 19.19 -20.00 5.03
CA THR A 141 19.21 -20.71 6.32
C THR A 141 19.34 -19.72 7.47
N GLN A 142 18.57 -19.97 8.53
CA GLN A 142 18.69 -19.20 9.76
C GLN A 142 20.08 -19.43 10.39
N GLY A 143 20.67 -18.37 10.92
CA GLY A 143 21.95 -18.45 11.60
C GLY A 143 21.84 -19.10 12.98
N LEU A 144 23.00 -19.36 13.59
CA LEU A 144 23.11 -20.09 14.85
C LEU A 144 23.32 -19.18 16.07
N ILE A 145 23.42 -17.86 15.87
CA ILE A 145 23.67 -16.93 16.97
C ILE A 145 22.35 -16.69 17.70
N PRO A 146 22.27 -16.98 19.02
CA PRO A 146 21.09 -16.64 19.79
C PRO A 146 20.94 -15.12 19.86
N TRP A 147 19.70 -14.65 19.88
CA TRP A 147 19.37 -13.23 19.92
C TRP A 147 18.19 -12.98 20.86
N THR A 148 17.99 -11.72 21.24
CA THR A 148 16.86 -11.27 22.07
C THR A 148 16.12 -10.14 21.37
N GLU A 149 14.81 -10.05 21.57
CA GLU A 149 14.01 -8.89 21.17
C GLU A 149 13.76 -8.01 22.39
N GLU A 150 13.96 -6.71 22.21
CA GLU A 150 13.66 -5.68 23.18
C GLU A 150 12.77 -4.61 22.54
N GLU A 151 11.76 -4.16 23.26
CA GLU A 151 10.95 -3.02 22.83
C GLU A 151 11.44 -1.77 23.56
N LEU A 152 11.93 -0.81 22.78
CA LEU A 152 12.48 0.45 23.24
C LEU A 152 11.60 1.60 22.76
N THR A 153 11.74 2.73 23.44
CA THR A 153 11.13 3.99 23.00
C THR A 153 12.23 4.95 22.61
N PHE A 154 12.26 5.37 21.36
CA PHE A 154 13.21 6.36 20.84
C PHE A 154 12.53 7.72 20.70
N ARG A 155 13.23 8.78 21.11
CA ARG A 155 12.74 10.15 20.97
C ARG A 155 13.56 10.89 19.92
N ASN A 156 12.93 11.20 18.78
CA ASN A 156 13.47 12.12 17.78
C ASN A 156 13.17 13.56 18.22
N PRO A 157 14.18 14.44 18.42
CA PRO A 157 13.96 15.84 18.80
C PRO A 157 13.13 16.64 17.80
N ASN A 158 13.07 16.20 16.54
CA ASN A 158 12.29 16.85 15.47
C ASN A 158 10.83 16.36 15.41
N ARG A 159 10.40 15.53 16.37
CA ARG A 159 9.04 14.99 16.42
C ARG A 159 8.38 15.31 17.76
N ASP A 160 7.06 15.49 17.71
CA ASP A 160 6.26 15.87 18.87
C ASP A 160 6.05 14.71 19.85
N GLN A 161 6.18 13.47 19.37
CA GLN A 161 6.01 12.26 20.16
C GLN A 161 7.15 11.25 19.93
N PRO A 162 7.50 10.47 20.97
CA PRO A 162 8.46 9.39 20.81
C PRO A 162 7.86 8.23 20.01
N SER A 163 8.73 7.45 19.36
CA SER A 163 8.35 6.30 18.55
C SER A 163 8.80 5.00 19.22
N PRO A 164 7.93 3.98 19.29
CA PRO A 164 8.34 2.62 19.62
C PRO A 164 9.38 2.11 18.62
N LEU A 165 10.25 1.24 19.10
CA LEU A 165 11.32 0.61 18.34
C LEU A 165 11.48 -0.82 18.84
N ARG A 166 11.39 -1.81 17.94
CA ARG A 166 11.81 -3.17 18.26
C ARG A 166 13.27 -3.35 17.91
N LEU A 167 14.05 -3.90 18.83
CA LEU A 167 15.47 -4.10 18.69
C LEU A 167 15.79 -5.59 18.85
N TYR A 168 16.27 -6.21 17.77
CA TYR A 168 16.75 -7.58 17.75
C TYR A 168 18.26 -7.55 17.96
N LEU A 169 18.71 -8.08 19.09
CA LEU A 169 20.11 -8.04 19.53
C LEU A 169 20.75 -9.43 19.52
N PRO A 170 21.81 -9.64 18.71
CA PRO A 170 22.57 -10.89 18.76
C PRO A 170 23.40 -10.96 20.05
N GLN A 171 23.42 -12.12 20.70
CA GLN A 171 24.17 -12.34 21.94
C GLN A 171 25.65 -12.62 21.64
N VAL A 172 26.38 -11.57 21.27
CA VAL A 172 27.82 -11.61 20.98
C VAL A 172 28.59 -10.64 21.87
N LYS A 173 29.85 -10.96 22.18
CA LYS A 173 30.70 -10.17 23.11
C LYS A 173 31.29 -8.89 22.49
N LYS A 174 31.06 -8.63 21.20
CA LYS A 174 31.66 -7.53 20.44
C LYS A 174 30.58 -6.63 19.88
N SER A 175 30.94 -5.39 19.56
CA SER A 175 30.06 -4.49 18.79
C SER A 175 29.71 -5.11 17.44
N VAL A 176 28.45 -4.93 17.04
CA VAL A 176 27.90 -5.45 15.78
C VAL A 176 27.38 -4.30 14.91
N PRO A 177 27.36 -4.48 13.58
CA PRO A 177 26.66 -3.56 12.69
C PRO A 177 25.15 -3.53 13.02
N LEU A 178 24.57 -2.33 12.92
CA LEU A 178 23.14 -2.09 13.06
C LEU A 178 22.49 -1.97 11.68
N ILE A 179 21.40 -2.70 11.47
CA ILE A 179 20.51 -2.58 10.31
C ILE A 179 19.20 -1.96 10.80
N VAL A 180 18.67 -0.98 10.07
CA VAL A 180 17.37 -0.36 10.37
C VAL A 180 16.37 -0.74 9.29
N ILE A 181 15.23 -1.31 9.67
CA ILE A 181 14.15 -1.70 8.75
C ILE A 181 12.94 -0.80 9.02
N SER A 182 12.50 -0.07 8.01
CA SER A 182 11.30 0.77 8.09
C SER A 182 10.14 0.11 7.37
N HIS A 183 8.98 0.04 8.01
CA HIS A 183 7.77 -0.45 7.35
C HIS A 183 7.16 0.55 6.36
N GLY A 184 6.26 0.04 5.52
CA GLY A 184 5.50 0.80 4.52
C GLY A 184 4.32 1.57 5.12
N LEU A 185 3.54 2.23 4.26
CA LEU A 185 2.30 2.90 4.66
C LEU A 185 1.25 1.88 5.11
N GLY A 186 0.57 2.15 6.22
CA GLY A 186 -0.51 1.30 6.75
C GLY A 186 -0.02 -0.08 7.21
N SER A 187 1.28 -0.18 7.52
CA SER A 187 1.95 -1.39 7.98
C SER A 187 2.51 -1.17 9.38
N ASP A 188 3.19 -2.16 9.94
CA ASP A 188 3.70 -2.17 11.30
C ASP A 188 5.10 -2.85 11.35
N PRO A 189 5.86 -2.68 12.44
CA PRO A 189 7.16 -3.32 12.65
C PRO A 189 7.17 -4.86 12.50
N GLN A 190 6.05 -5.52 12.75
CA GLN A 190 5.91 -6.97 12.76
C GLN A 190 5.91 -7.54 11.35
N THR A 191 5.50 -6.75 10.36
CA THR A 191 5.52 -7.12 8.93
C THR A 191 6.90 -7.63 8.46
N PHE A 192 7.99 -7.18 9.09
CA PHE A 192 9.36 -7.57 8.73
C PHE A 192 10.10 -8.35 9.83
N SER A 193 9.40 -8.86 10.85
CA SER A 193 10.04 -9.57 11.96
C SER A 193 10.90 -10.74 11.45
N TYR A 194 10.40 -11.53 10.50
CA TYR A 194 11.13 -12.68 9.95
C TYR A 194 12.50 -12.31 9.35
N ILE A 195 12.62 -11.12 8.72
CA ILE A 195 13.89 -10.63 8.20
C ILE A 195 14.79 -10.18 9.35
N ALA A 196 14.23 -9.46 10.33
CA ALA A 196 14.97 -8.99 11.49
C ALA A 196 15.54 -10.15 12.31
N GLU A 197 14.73 -11.18 12.57
CA GLU A 197 15.11 -12.42 13.25
C GLU A 197 16.20 -13.17 12.46
N HIS A 198 16.06 -13.26 11.14
CA HIS A 198 17.05 -13.88 10.28
C HIS A 198 18.40 -13.16 10.37
N LEU A 199 18.42 -11.83 10.21
CA LEU A 199 19.64 -11.03 10.30
C LEU A 199 20.27 -11.08 11.71
N ALA A 200 19.44 -11.04 12.76
CA ALA A 200 19.91 -11.18 14.14
C ALA A 200 20.58 -12.53 14.40
N SER A 201 20.02 -13.61 13.85
CA SER A 201 20.62 -14.95 13.93
C SER A 201 21.98 -15.07 13.22
N HIS A 202 22.29 -14.13 12.31
CA HIS A 202 23.59 -13.99 11.62
C HIS A 202 24.53 -12.96 12.26
N GLY A 203 24.14 -12.37 13.40
CA GLY A 203 25.01 -11.50 14.19
C GLY A 203 24.90 -10.01 13.88
N PHE A 204 23.81 -9.57 13.25
CA PHE A 204 23.48 -8.15 13.08
C PHE A 204 22.54 -7.68 14.18
N ALA A 205 22.75 -6.48 14.72
CA ALA A 205 21.67 -5.82 15.46
C ALA A 205 20.64 -5.30 14.44
N VAL A 206 19.34 -5.47 14.72
CA VAL A 206 18.27 -4.98 13.84
C VAL A 206 17.30 -4.10 14.61
N ALA A 207 17.14 -2.87 14.15
CA ALA A 207 16.21 -1.88 14.68
C ALA A 207 15.00 -1.74 13.72
N VAL A 208 13.79 -1.93 14.23
CA VAL A 208 12.54 -1.79 13.47
C VAL A 208 11.65 -0.72 14.13
N PRO A 209 11.84 0.57 13.76
CA PRO A 209 11.03 1.66 14.31
C PRO A 209 9.58 1.62 13.81
N GLU A 210 8.66 2.00 14.70
CA GLU A 210 7.26 2.27 14.36
C GLU A 210 7.09 3.71 13.86
N HIS A 211 6.39 3.87 12.75
CA HIS A 211 6.01 5.15 12.18
C HIS A 211 4.54 5.44 12.47
N ILE A 212 4.26 5.90 13.68
CA ILE A 212 2.91 6.10 14.24
C ILE A 212 1.95 6.76 13.24
N ASP A 213 2.34 7.85 12.61
CA ASP A 213 1.52 8.63 11.66
C ASP A 213 1.15 7.86 10.37
N THR A 214 1.85 6.76 10.08
CA THR A 214 1.62 5.88 8.93
C THR A 214 1.44 4.41 9.32
N SER A 215 1.18 4.14 10.60
CA SER A 215 1.01 2.78 11.13
C SER A 215 -0.28 2.13 10.63
N ALA A 216 -0.34 0.81 10.68
CA ALA A 216 -1.56 0.05 10.40
C ALA A 216 -2.73 0.51 11.27
N ASN A 217 -2.48 0.76 12.56
CA ASN A 217 -3.49 1.25 13.51
C ASN A 217 -4.02 2.65 13.16
N THR A 218 -3.13 3.59 12.81
CA THR A 218 -3.53 4.94 12.37
C THR A 218 -4.38 4.87 11.10
N PHE A 219 -4.02 3.99 10.17
CA PHE A 219 -4.76 3.81 8.93
C PHE A 219 -6.13 3.17 9.16
N ALA A 220 -6.23 2.17 10.04
CA ALA A 220 -7.50 1.57 10.45
C ALA A 220 -8.42 2.61 11.12
N ARG A 221 -7.91 3.36 12.10
CA ARG A 221 -8.64 4.44 12.75
C ARG A 221 -9.06 5.54 11.79
N PHE A 222 -8.25 5.83 10.77
CA PHE A 222 -8.64 6.75 9.72
C PHE A 222 -9.88 6.24 8.99
N PHE A 223 -9.93 4.98 8.55
CA PHE A 223 -11.13 4.41 7.90
C PHE A 223 -12.34 4.35 8.82
N GLU A 224 -12.15 4.09 10.11
CA GLU A 224 -13.22 4.12 11.12
C GLU A 224 -13.73 5.53 11.45
N GLY A 225 -12.97 6.57 11.09
CA GLY A 225 -13.35 7.97 11.29
C GLY A 225 -12.84 8.60 12.58
N PHE A 226 -11.84 7.98 13.20
CA PHE A 226 -11.23 8.42 14.46
C PHE A 226 -9.85 9.06 14.29
N GLU A 227 -9.37 9.22 13.06
CA GLU A 227 -8.04 9.76 12.77
C GLU A 227 -8.01 10.49 11.43
N ARG A 228 -7.15 11.50 11.27
CA ARG A 228 -6.99 12.19 9.98
C ARG A 228 -6.16 11.37 8.99
N PRO A 229 -6.36 11.53 7.67
CA PRO A 229 -5.51 10.88 6.69
C PRO A 229 -4.05 11.34 6.86
N PRO A 230 -3.05 10.46 6.69
CA PRO A 230 -1.65 10.83 6.82
C PRO A 230 -1.28 11.95 5.84
N ASN A 231 -0.55 12.96 6.32
CA ASN A 231 -0.04 14.03 5.46
C ASN A 231 1.10 13.49 4.59
N PRO A 232 1.13 13.77 3.27
CA PRO A 232 2.25 13.39 2.41
C PRO A 232 3.64 13.82 2.91
N SER A 233 3.75 14.91 3.70
CA SER A 233 5.01 15.35 4.28
C SER A 233 5.60 14.38 5.31
N VAL A 234 4.78 13.50 5.90
CA VAL A 234 5.22 12.51 6.89
C VAL A 234 6.26 11.56 6.31
N PHE A 235 6.22 11.28 5.00
CA PHE A 235 7.21 10.41 4.35
C PHE A 235 8.59 11.07 4.19
N ALA A 236 8.63 12.38 4.01
CA ALA A 236 9.89 13.13 3.95
C ALA A 236 10.56 13.28 5.33
N ASN A 237 9.77 13.17 6.40
CA ASN A 237 10.21 13.37 7.78
C ASN A 237 10.39 12.04 8.55
N ARG A 238 10.57 10.92 7.85
CA ARG A 238 10.75 9.58 8.44
C ARG A 238 12.03 9.46 9.25
#